data_AF-A0A183UF44-F1
#
_entry.id   AF-A0A183UF44-F1
#
_cell.length_a   1.000
_cell.length_b   1.000
_cell.length_c   1.000
_cell.angle_alpha   90.00
_cell.angle_beta   90.00
_cell.angle_gamma   90.00
#
_symmetry.space_group_name_H-M   'P 1'
#
loop_
_entity.id
_entity.type
_entity.pdbx_description
1 polymer ?
#
loop_
_entity_poly.entity_id
_entity_poly.type
_entity_poly.pdbx_seq_one_letter_code
_entity_poly.pdbx_strand_id
1 'polypeptide(L)'
;MCKTCRAVRQLPEGYFPRILNEVICAEDVCLHGEGACRQRLLPFKVLRNRGTRSCPVWRLVTIDLRTCCDCIIYPNSPFVKYII
;
A
#
# COMPACT_ATOMS: atom_id res chain seq x y z
N MET A 1 13.38 9.77 -7.73
CA MET A 1 12.89 8.62 -6.95
C MET A 1 11.99 9.15 -5.84
N CYS A 2 10.93 8.44 -5.45
CA CYS A 2 10.02 8.86 -4.37
C CYS A 2 10.58 8.50 -2.99
N LYS A 3 10.50 9.41 -2.01
CA LYS A 3 10.77 9.04 -0.61
C LYS A 3 9.64 8.18 -0.05
N THR A 4 10.03 7.20 0.77
CA THR A 4 9.11 6.26 1.40
C THR A 4 9.40 6.14 2.90
N CYS A 5 8.34 5.84 3.66
CA CYS A 5 8.39 5.56 5.08
C CYS A 5 7.93 4.13 5.34
N ARG A 6 8.64 3.41 6.21
CA ARG A 6 8.17 2.11 6.72
C ARG A 6 7.14 2.36 7.82
N ALA A 7 6.01 1.68 7.73
CA ALA A 7 4.94 1.79 8.69
C ALA A 7 4.44 0.40 9.10
N VAL A 8 3.88 0.33 10.30
CA VAL A 8 3.23 -0.87 10.81
C VAL A 8 1.75 -0.56 10.99
N ARG A 9 0.90 -1.35 10.34
CA ARG A 9 -0.56 -1.24 10.48
C ARG A 9 -1.05 -2.34 11.39
N GLN A 10 -1.72 -1.94 12.47
CA GLN A 10 -2.40 -2.86 13.37
C GLN A 10 -3.87 -2.98 12.98
N LEU A 11 -4.28 -4.18 12.59
CA LEU A 11 -5.68 -4.51 12.35
C LEU A 11 -6.45 -4.70 13.67
N PRO A 12 -7.78 -4.48 13.64
CA PRO A 12 -8.65 -4.73 14.79
C PRO A 12 -8.55 -6.16 15.32
N GLU A 13 -9.09 -6.39 16.52
CA GLU A 13 -9.25 -7.75 17.03
C GLU A 13 -10.09 -8.60 16.06
N GLY A 14 -9.77 -9.90 16.01
CA GLY A 14 -10.43 -10.85 15.11
C GLY A 14 -9.88 -10.87 13.69
N TYR A 15 -8.81 -10.14 13.37
CA TYR A 15 -8.07 -10.32 12.11
C TYR A 15 -6.82 -11.18 12.30
N PHE A 16 -6.39 -11.87 11.24
CA PHE A 16 -5.11 -12.58 11.21
C PHE A 16 -4.45 -12.48 9.80
N PRO A 17 -3.16 -12.09 9.71
CA PRO A 17 -2.33 -11.54 10.78
C PRO A 17 -2.85 -10.17 11.24
N ARG A 18 -2.64 -9.82 12.52
CA ARG A 18 -3.05 -8.51 13.05
C ARG A 18 -2.07 -7.39 12.73
N ILE A 19 -0.81 -7.71 12.54
CA ILE A 19 0.25 -6.73 12.31
C ILE A 19 0.70 -6.88 10.86
N LEU A 20 0.63 -5.78 10.11
CA LEU A 20 1.00 -5.73 8.70
C LEU A 20 2.11 -4.70 8.51
N ASN A 21 3.12 -5.09 7.74
CA ASN A 21 4.17 -4.17 7.31
C ASN A 21 3.69 -3.42 6.06
N GLU A 22 3.82 -2.11 6.08
CA GLU A 22 3.43 -1.23 4.99
C GLU A 22 4.56 -0.25 4.64
N VAL A 23 4.52 0.23 3.40
CA VAL A 23 5.39 1.29 2.89
C VAL A 23 4.50 2.44 2.42
N ILE A 24 4.67 3.61 3.04
CA ILE A 24 3.86 4.81 2.79
C ILE A 24 4.68 5.85 2.04
N CYS A 25 4.10 6.51 1.04
CA CYS A 25 4.77 7.60 0.33
C CYS A 25 4.88 8.85 1.21
N ALA A 26 6.06 9.48 1.24
CA ALA A 26 6.34 10.68 2.04
C ALA A 26 6.41 11.97 1.20
N GLU A 27 6.34 11.84 -0.12
CA GLU A 27 6.41 12.93 -1.08
C GLU A 27 5.33 12.74 -2.13
N ASP A 28 4.84 13.86 -2.68
CA ASP A 28 3.83 13.86 -3.75
C ASP A 28 4.46 14.03 -5.14
N VAL A 29 5.67 14.58 -5.21
CA VAL A 29 6.40 14.87 -6.45
C VAL A 29 7.70 14.08 -6.56
N CYS A 30 8.09 13.73 -7.77
CA CYS A 30 9.36 13.07 -8.06
C CYS A 30 10.04 13.71 -9.27
N LEU A 31 11.33 13.38 -9.47
CA LEU A 31 12.14 13.86 -10.61
C LEU A 31 12.13 15.39 -10.73
N HIS A 32 12.32 16.11 -9.62
CA HIS A 32 12.30 17.57 -9.58
C HIS A 32 10.98 18.23 -10.07
N GLY A 33 9.84 17.55 -9.90
CA GLY A 33 8.52 18.07 -10.26
C GLY A 33 8.01 17.58 -11.61
N GLU A 34 8.74 16.68 -12.25
CA GLU A 34 8.41 16.10 -13.55
C GLU A 34 7.48 14.88 -13.47
N GLY A 35 7.16 14.44 -12.26
CA GLY A 35 6.19 13.40 -12.03
C GLY A 35 5.57 13.45 -10.64
N ALA A 36 4.56 12.63 -10.45
CA ALA A 36 3.88 12.46 -9.18
C ALA A 36 4.21 11.11 -8.56
N CYS A 37 4.49 11.11 -7.27
CA CYS A 37 4.58 9.89 -6.47
C CYS A 37 3.18 9.35 -6.19
N ARG A 38 2.97 8.06 -6.46
CA ARG A 38 1.69 7.38 -6.21
C ARG A 38 1.88 6.16 -5.35
N GLN A 39 1.09 6.10 -4.28
CA GLN A 39 1.00 4.93 -3.43
C GLN A 39 0.43 3.75 -4.22
N ARG A 40 1.16 2.64 -4.21
CA ARG A 40 0.64 1.37 -4.70
C ARG A 40 -0.05 0.60 -3.58
N LEU A 41 -1.21 0.05 -3.94
CA LEU A 41 -2.03 -0.80 -3.12
C LEU A 41 -2.04 -2.19 -3.73
N LEU A 42 -1.76 -3.20 -2.91
CA LEU A 42 -1.87 -4.61 -3.27
C LEU A 42 -3.10 -5.18 -2.57
N PRO A 43 -4.03 -5.83 -3.29
CA PRO A 43 -5.11 -6.58 -2.67
C PRO A 43 -4.54 -7.79 -1.91
N PHE A 44 -4.50 -7.70 -0.59
CA PHE A 44 -3.93 -8.69 0.31
C PHE A 44 -5.03 -9.45 1.04
N LYS A 45 -4.92 -10.78 1.09
CA LYS A 45 -5.92 -11.62 1.77
C LYS A 45 -5.55 -11.81 3.23
N VAL A 46 -6.48 -11.48 4.12
CA VAL A 46 -6.38 -11.71 5.57
C VAL A 46 -7.56 -12.54 6.04
N LEU A 47 -7.42 -13.19 7.19
CA LEU A 47 -8.52 -13.89 7.84
C LEU A 47 -9.25 -12.93 8.78
N ARG A 48 -10.58 -12.94 8.75
CA ARG A 48 -11.45 -12.23 9.69
C ARG A 48 -12.33 -13.25 10.42
N ASN A 49 -12.27 -13.26 11.74
CA ASN A 49 -13.16 -14.01 12.59
C ASN A 49 -14.53 -13.33 12.60
N ARG A 50 -15.57 -14.08 12.21
CA ARG A 50 -16.99 -13.69 12.31
C ARG A 50 -17.75 -14.46 13.39
N GLY A 51 -17.08 -15.38 14.08
CA GLY A 51 -17.62 -16.10 15.23
C GLY A 51 -17.29 -15.40 16.55
N THR A 52 -17.36 -16.15 17.65
CA THR A 52 -16.99 -15.67 18.98
C THR A 52 -15.53 -16.00 19.30
N ARG A 53 -15.05 -15.61 20.49
CA ARG A 53 -13.72 -16.01 20.99
C ARG A 53 -13.64 -17.51 21.30
N SER A 54 -14.74 -18.13 21.73
CA SER A 54 -14.81 -19.56 22.06
C SER A 54 -15.13 -20.46 20.86
N CYS A 55 -15.80 -19.92 19.84
CA CYS A 55 -16.11 -20.63 18.60
C CYS A 55 -15.79 -19.72 17.39
N PRO A 56 -14.51 -19.69 16.94
CA PRO A 56 -14.09 -18.81 15.87
C PRO A 56 -14.56 -19.33 14.50
N VAL A 57 -15.02 -18.41 13.65
CA VAL A 57 -15.40 -18.68 12.26
C VAL A 57 -14.57 -17.78 11.35
N TRP A 58 -13.46 -18.32 10.85
CA TRP A 58 -12.53 -17.60 10.00
C TRP A 58 -13.01 -17.53 8.55
N ARG A 59 -12.97 -16.34 7.96
CA ARG A 59 -13.24 -16.11 6.54
C ARG A 59 -12.14 -15.28 5.92
N LEU A 60 -11.76 -15.62 4.69
CA LEU A 60 -10.85 -14.80 3.89
C LEU A 60 -11.56 -13.51 3.49
N VAL A 61 -10.89 -12.39 3.72
CA VAL A 61 -11.30 -11.07 3.26
C VAL A 61 -10.10 -10.39 2.60
N THR A 62 -10.36 -9.57 1.59
CA THR A 62 -9.33 -8.79 0.91
C THR A 62 -9.27 -7.41 1.52
N ILE A 63 -8.06 -6.92 1.77
CA ILE A 63 -7.78 -5.56 2.21
C ILE A 63 -6.71 -4.94 1.30
N ASP A 64 -6.69 -3.62 1.21
CA ASP A 64 -5.63 -2.92 0.50
C ASP A 64 -4.42 -2.74 1.41
N LEU A 65 -3.29 -3.31 0.98
CA LEU A 65 -1.99 -3.19 1.64
C LEU A 65 -1.10 -2.22 0.87
N ARG A 66 -0.54 -1.24 1.58
CA ARG A 66 0.40 -0.26 1.01
C ARG A 66 1.80 -0.87 0.89
N THR A 67 2.28 -1.12 -0.33
CA THR A 67 3.51 -1.90 -0.58
C THR A 67 4.70 -1.10 -1.10
N CYS A 68 4.46 -0.11 -1.97
CA CYS A 68 5.52 0.73 -2.54
C CYS A 68 4.97 2.05 -3.09
N CYS A 69 5.89 2.89 -3.60
CA CYS A 69 5.61 4.17 -4.22
C CYS A 69 6.21 4.21 -5.61
N ASP A 70 5.39 4.49 -6.61
CA ASP A 70 5.83 4.65 -7.99
C ASP A 70 5.91 6.14 -8.35
N CYS A 71 6.92 6.50 -9.15
CA CYS A 71 7.00 7.81 -9.77
C CYS A 71 6.32 7.74 -11.14
N ILE A 72 5.17 8.41 -11.27
CA ILE A 72 4.44 8.52 -12.54
C ILE A 72 4.83 9.84 -13.20
N ILE A 73 5.55 9.76 -14.31
CA ILE A 73 6.02 10.94 -15.07
C ILE A 73 4.83 11.63 -15.75
N TYR A 74 4.80 12.96 -15.70
CA TYR A 74 3.73 13.73 -16.34
C TYR A 74 3.86 13.68 -17.87
N PRO A 75 2.74 13.67 -18.61
CA PRO A 75 2.76 13.57 -20.08
C PRO A 75 3.56 14.68 -20.80
N ASN A 76 3.65 15.87 -20.19
CA ASN A 76 4.38 17.03 -20.72
C ASN A 76 5.86 17.05 -20.30
N SER A 77 6.31 16.08 -19.52
CA SER A 77 7.68 16.02 -19.04
C SER A 77 8.65 15.65 -20.18
N PRO A 78 9.86 16.27 -20.24
CA PRO A 78 10.89 15.86 -21.19
C PRO A 78 11.38 14.42 -20.95
N PHE A 79 11.05 13.82 -19.80
CA PHE A 79 11.45 12.45 -19.45
C PHE A 79 10.56 11.36 -20.08
N VAL A 80 9.39 11.70 -20.62
CA VAL A 80 8.46 10.73 -21.23
C VAL A 80 9.11 9.90 -22.34
N LYS A 81 10.01 10.51 -23.12
CA LYS A 81 10.72 9.83 -24.22
C LYS A 81 11.64 8.68 -23.79
N TYR A 82 11.94 8.56 -22.49
CA TYR A 82 12.82 7.51 -21.96
C TYR A 82 12.05 6.34 -21.32
N ILE A 83 10.71 6.36 -21.37
CA ILE A 83 9.84 5.33 -20.77
C ILE A 83 9.25 4.41 -21.84
N ILE A 84 9.61 4.61 -23.11
CA ILE A 84 9.17 3.83 -24.28
C ILE A 84 10.25 2.82 -24.65
#